data_AF-A0A969BWU5-F1
#
_entry.id   AF-A0A969BWU5-F1
#
_cell.length_a   1.000
_cell.length_b   1.000
_cell.length_c   1.000
_cell.angle_alpha   90.00
_cell.angle_beta   90.00
_cell.angle_gamma   90.00
#
_symmetry.space_group_name_H-M   'P 1'
#
loop_
_entity.id
_entity.type
_entity.pdbx_description
1 polymer ?
#
loop_
_entity_poly.entity_id
_entity_poly.type
_entity_poly.pdbx_seq_one_letter_code
_entity_poly.pdbx_strand_id
1 'polypeptide(L)'
;MQAACDMLLNEARLLTLVGPPGVGKTRLALQVAQTLASHFADGAQFVSLASITDAAMLPAIIANALGLKPAAGQSPEAAVRAHLAQREQVLVLDNFEHVLASAGVVGDWLA
;
A
#
# COMPACT_ATOMS: atom_id res chain seq x y z
N MET A 1 1.24 -12.47 13.35
CA MET A 1 1.86 -11.15 13.53
C MET A 1 3.36 -11.24 13.31
N GLN A 2 4.13 -11.91 14.18
CA GLN A 2 5.59 -12.03 14.03
C GLN A 2 6.03 -12.47 12.63
N ALA A 3 5.49 -13.59 12.13
CA ALA A 3 5.78 -14.08 10.78
C ALA A 3 5.50 -13.05 9.65
N ALA A 4 4.47 -12.20 9.80
CA ALA A 4 4.16 -11.18 8.81
C ALA A 4 5.19 -10.03 8.83
N CYS A 5 5.67 -9.66 10.02
CA CYS A 5 6.77 -8.70 10.16
C CYS A 5 8.06 -9.27 9.58
N ASP A 6 8.41 -10.52 9.92
CA ASP A 6 9.64 -11.16 9.46
C ASP A 6 9.67 -11.31 7.93
N MET A 7 8.53 -11.67 7.32
CA MET A 7 8.39 -11.73 5.86
C MET A 7 8.68 -10.37 5.20
N LEU A 8 8.08 -9.28 5.71
CA LEU A 8 8.27 -7.94 5.14
C LEU A 8 9.65 -7.35 5.42
N LEU A 9 10.36 -7.83 6.44
CA LEU A 9 11.72 -7.39 6.74
C LEU A 9 12.78 -8.13 5.92
N ASN A 10 12.57 -9.42 5.62
CA ASN A 10 13.65 -10.28 5.14
C ASN A 10 13.35 -11.08 3.87
N GLU A 11 12.08 -11.31 3.52
CA GLU A 11 11.71 -12.34 2.53
C GLU A 11 10.92 -11.79 1.35
N ALA A 12 10.10 -10.76 1.55
CA ALA A 12 9.15 -10.28 0.55
C ALA A 12 8.97 -8.76 0.56
N ARG A 13 8.80 -8.18 -0.63
CA ARG A 13 8.37 -6.77 -0.81
C ARG A 13 6.84 -6.62 -0.84
N LEU A 14 6.09 -7.74 -0.89
CA LEU A 14 4.63 -7.77 -0.92
C LEU A 14 4.10 -8.91 -0.06
N LEU A 15 3.15 -8.60 0.81
CA LEU A 15 2.41 -9.57 1.60
C LEU A 15 0.91 -9.32 1.41
N THR A 16 0.19 -10.36 0.96
CA THR A 16 -1.27 -10.31 0.84
C THR A 16 -1.92 -11.07 1.98
N LEU A 17 -2.80 -10.40 2.74
CA LEU A 17 -3.59 -11.04 3.79
C LEU A 17 -4.94 -11.50 3.23
N VAL A 18 -5.14 -12.81 3.16
CA VAL A 18 -6.39 -13.43 2.68
C VAL A 18 -7.06 -14.17 3.83
N GLY A 19 -8.39 -14.11 3.89
CA GLY A 19 -9.17 -14.81 4.91
C GLY A 19 -10.62 -14.35 4.98
N PRO A 20 -11.48 -15.05 5.75
CA PRO A 20 -12.89 -14.74 5.85
C PRO A 20 -13.21 -13.30 6.32
N PRO A 21 -14.41 -12.79 6.05
CA PRO A 21 -14.90 -11.55 6.68
C PRO A 21 -14.82 -11.65 8.21
N GLY A 22 -14.43 -10.56 8.87
CA GLY A 22 -14.38 -10.50 10.34
C GLY A 22 -13.21 -11.22 11.03
N VAL A 23 -12.34 -11.94 10.31
CA VAL A 23 -11.16 -12.63 10.90
C VAL A 23 -10.07 -11.67 11.43
N GLY A 24 -10.22 -10.36 11.19
CA GLY A 24 -9.31 -9.34 11.72
C GLY A 24 -8.13 -8.96 10.80
N LYS A 25 -8.24 -9.16 9.48
CA LYS A 25 -7.19 -8.81 8.50
C LYS A 25 -6.72 -7.36 8.61
N THR A 26 -7.64 -6.40 8.58
CA THR A 26 -7.34 -4.96 8.75
C THR A 26 -6.63 -4.69 10.08
N ARG A 27 -7.10 -5.30 11.17
CA ARG A 27 -6.47 -5.16 12.48
C ARG A 27 -5.04 -5.70 12.48
N LEU A 28 -4.82 -6.87 11.89
CA LEU A 28 -3.48 -7.45 11.75
C LEU A 28 -2.57 -6.57 10.89
N ALA A 29 -3.05 -6.08 9.75
CA ALA A 29 -2.29 -5.20 8.85
C ALA A 29 -1.85 -3.91 9.54
N LEU A 30 -2.76 -3.24 10.25
CA LEU A 30 -2.45 -2.04 11.01
C LEU A 30 -1.44 -2.30 12.14
N GLN A 31 -1.56 -3.43 12.83
CA GLN A 31 -0.63 -3.77 13.91
C GLN A 31 0.76 -4.13 13.38
N VAL A 32 0.85 -4.81 12.23
CA VAL A 32 2.11 -5.06 11.53
C VAL A 32 2.74 -3.74 11.07
N ALA A 33 1.97 -2.85 10.44
CA ALA A 33 2.46 -1.53 10.01
C ALA A 33 2.99 -0.69 11.18
N GLN A 34 2.27 -0.65 12.32
CA GLN A 34 2.76 0.05 13.51
C GLN A 34 4.06 -0.56 14.06
N THR A 35 4.20 -1.88 14.02
CA THR A 35 5.41 -2.58 14.48
C THR A 35 6.59 -2.31 13.55
N LEU A 36 6.35 -2.26 12.24
CA LEU A 36 7.38 -2.03 11.23
C LEU A 36 7.72 -0.54 11.05
N ALA A 37 6.87 0.39 11.49
CA ALA A 37 7.10 1.82 11.29
C ALA A 37 8.44 2.33 11.82
N SER A 38 8.99 1.75 12.89
CA SER A 38 10.32 2.12 13.40
C SER A 38 11.49 1.43 12.70
N HIS A 39 11.21 0.43 11.85
CA HIS A 39 12.23 -0.34 11.13
C HIS A 39 12.51 0.24 9.73
N PHE A 40 11.58 1.02 9.19
CA PHE A 40 11.66 1.64 7.87
C PHE A 40 11.91 3.14 8.02
N ALA A 41 12.89 3.71 7.33
CA ALA A 41 13.31 5.11 7.51
C ALA A 41 12.19 6.14 7.27
N ASP A 42 11.24 5.81 6.39
CA ASP A 42 10.08 6.63 6.06
C ASP A 42 8.77 6.13 6.69
N GLY A 43 8.86 5.13 7.58
CA GLY A 43 7.75 4.65 8.39
C GLY A 43 6.74 3.77 7.65
N ALA A 44 5.48 3.87 8.06
CA ALA A 44 4.38 3.10 7.48
C ALA A 44 3.17 3.99 7.17
N GLN A 45 2.49 3.72 6.07
CA GLN A 45 1.31 4.45 5.59
C GLN A 45 0.14 3.50 5.36
N PHE A 46 -1.07 3.95 5.69
CA PHE A 46 -2.30 3.19 5.50
C PHE A 46 -3.20 3.89 4.49
N VAL A 47 -3.69 3.13 3.51
CA VAL A 47 -4.63 3.60 2.50
C VAL A 47 -5.85 2.69 2.51
N SER A 48 -7.00 3.26 2.86
CA SER A 48 -8.28 2.57 2.70
C SER A 48 -8.78 2.72 1.27
N LEU A 49 -9.09 1.60 0.61
CA LEU A 49 -9.70 1.57 -0.71
C LEU A 49 -11.21 1.32 -0.64
N ALA A 50 -11.82 1.36 0.55
CA ALA A 50 -13.23 1.01 0.74
C ALA A 50 -14.21 1.90 -0.05
N SER A 51 -13.81 3.14 -0.36
CA SER A 51 -14.65 4.10 -1.09
C SER A 51 -14.35 4.15 -2.60
N ILE A 52 -13.48 3.30 -3.11
CA ILE A 52 -13.15 3.32 -4.54
C ILE A 52 -14.30 2.73 -5.36
N THR A 53 -14.76 3.48 -6.35
CA THR A 53 -15.85 3.06 -7.25
C THR A 53 -15.35 2.77 -8.67
N ASP A 54 -14.16 3.26 -9.01
CA ASP A 54 -13.49 3.03 -10.28
C ASP A 54 -12.03 2.64 -10.03
N ALA A 55 -11.65 1.44 -10.47
CA ALA A 55 -10.31 0.92 -10.29
C ALA A 55 -9.24 1.78 -11.02
N ALA A 56 -9.60 2.58 -12.03
CA ALA A 56 -8.70 3.53 -12.68
C ALA A 56 -8.28 4.68 -11.75
N MET A 57 -9.04 4.95 -10.69
CA MET A 57 -8.74 5.99 -9.69
C MET A 57 -7.71 5.55 -8.65
N LEU A 58 -7.29 4.28 -8.65
CA LEU A 58 -6.40 3.70 -7.64
C LEU A 58 -5.11 4.52 -7.45
N PRO A 59 -4.37 4.92 -8.51
CA PRO A 59 -3.16 5.70 -8.34
C PRO A 59 -3.42 7.09 -7.76
N ALA A 60 -4.56 7.71 -8.11
CA ALA A 60 -4.94 9.03 -7.61
C ALA A 60 -5.31 9.00 -6.11
N ILE A 61 -6.03 7.96 -5.68
CA ILE A 61 -6.37 7.77 -4.26
C ILE A 61 -5.11 7.53 -3.43
N ILE A 62 -4.20 6.69 -3.91
CA ILE A 62 -2.92 6.43 -3.23
C ILE A 62 -2.05 7.69 -3.19
N ALA A 63 -1.97 8.45 -4.30
CA ALA A 63 -1.26 9.72 -4.32
C ALA A 63 -1.80 10.69 -3.27
N ASN A 64 -3.13 10.83 -3.17
CA ASN A 64 -3.76 11.71 -2.18
C ASN A 64 -3.50 11.23 -0.74
N ALA A 65 -3.60 9.93 -0.48
CA ALA A 65 -3.32 9.36 0.84
C ALA A 65 -1.86 9.57 1.27
N LEU A 66 -0.93 9.58 0.31
CA LEU A 66 0.49 9.90 0.52
C LEU A 66 0.77 11.42 0.56
N GLY A 67 -0.26 12.28 0.46
CA GLY A 67 -0.12 13.74 0.47
C GLY A 67 0.56 14.30 -0.78
N LEU A 68 0.58 13.56 -1.88
CA LEU A 68 1.24 13.96 -3.12
C LEU A 68 0.38 14.92 -3.93
N LYS A 69 1.05 15.91 -4.52
CA LYS A 69 0.48 16.80 -5.53
C LYS A 69 1.27 16.61 -6.82
N PRO A 70 0.74 15.83 -7.79
CA PRO A 70 1.41 15.64 -9.07
C PRO A 70 1.71 16.98 -9.74
N ALA A 71 2.89 17.11 -10.36
CA ALA A 71 3.23 18.28 -11.15
C ALA A 71 2.32 18.41 -12.38
N ALA A 72 2.26 19.60 -12.99
CA ALA A 72 1.51 19.81 -14.21
C ALA A 72 1.98 18.82 -15.32
N GLY A 73 1.04 18.03 -15.86
CA GLY A 73 1.32 17.01 -16.87
C GLY A 73 1.86 15.67 -16.32
N GLN A 74 2.08 15.53 -15.02
CA GLN A 74 2.48 14.28 -14.39
C GLN A 74 1.25 13.44 -14.03
N SER A 75 1.24 12.16 -14.40
CA SER A 75 0.18 11.25 -13.96
C SER A 75 0.29 10.93 -12.46
N PRO A 76 -0.83 10.66 -11.76
CA PRO A 76 -0.78 10.25 -10.34
C PRO A 76 0.06 8.99 -10.13
N GLU A 77 0.00 8.02 -11.05
CA GLU A 77 0.83 6.82 -11.01
C GLU A 77 2.33 7.14 -11.07
N ALA A 78 2.74 8.04 -11.97
CA ALA A 78 4.14 8.44 -12.06
C ALA A 78 4.61 9.17 -10.79
N ALA A 79 3.73 9.96 -10.16
CA ALA A 79 4.03 10.62 -8.90
C ALA A 79 4.18 9.61 -7.74
N VAL A 80 3.28 8.62 -7.65
CA VAL A 80 3.37 7.55 -6.63
C VAL A 80 4.63 6.72 -6.84
N ARG A 81 4.91 6.27 -8.07
CA ARG A 81 6.11 5.49 -8.37
C ARG A 81 7.39 6.25 -7.99
N ALA A 82 7.48 7.52 -8.37
CA ALA A 82 8.64 8.35 -8.02
C ALA A 82 8.80 8.54 -6.50
N HIS A 83 7.68 8.70 -5.78
CA HIS A 83 7.69 8.82 -4.32
C HIS A 83 8.12 7.52 -3.63
N LEU A 84 7.59 6.37 -4.06
CA LEU A 84 7.93 5.06 -3.49
C LEU A 84 9.38 4.66 -3.81
N ALA A 85 9.89 5.00 -5.00
CA ALA A 85 11.26 4.66 -5.41
C ALA A 85 12.37 5.33 -4.57
N GLN A 86 12.06 6.43 -3.88
CA GLN A 86 13.02 7.18 -3.05
C GLN A 86 12.84 6.94 -1.55
N ARG A 87 11.95 6.03 -1.16
CA ARG A 87 11.57 5.84 0.24
C ARG A 87 11.66 4.39 0.69
N GLU A 88 12.07 4.23 1.94
CA GLU A 88 12.00 2.97 2.66
C GLU A 88 10.78 3.04 3.58
N GLN A 89 9.63 2.56 3.10
CA GLN A 89 8.36 2.58 3.86
C GLN A 89 7.53 1.33 3.65
N VAL A 90 6.62 1.05 4.59
CA VAL A 90 5.55 0.05 4.44
C VAL A 90 4.26 0.73 4.01
N LEU A 91 3.68 0.28 2.89
CA LEU A 91 2.37 0.74 2.43
C LEU A 91 1.31 -0.35 2.64
N VAL A 92 0.29 -0.05 3.44
CA VAL A 92 -0.87 -0.92 3.63
C VAL A 92 -2.01 -0.45 2.74
N LEU A 93 -2.46 -1.32 1.83
CA LEU A 93 -3.65 -1.12 1.02
C LEU A 93 -4.78 -2.03 1.53
N ASP A 94 -5.82 -1.45 2.13
CA ASP A 94 -6.96 -2.21 2.64
C ASP A 94 -8.15 -2.16 1.67
N ASN A 95 -8.99 -3.18 1.70
CA ASN A 95 -10.14 -3.36 0.79
C ASN A 95 -9.75 -3.47 -0.70
N PHE A 96 -8.65 -4.17 -0.98
CA PHE A 96 -8.11 -4.32 -2.34
C PHE A 96 -9.02 -5.12 -3.29
N GLU A 97 -9.97 -5.90 -2.77
CA GLU A 97 -10.96 -6.63 -3.56
C GLU A 97 -11.80 -5.74 -4.49
N HIS A 98 -11.95 -4.45 -4.18
CA HIS A 98 -12.68 -3.50 -5.03
C HIS A 98 -11.89 -3.06 -6.27
N VAL A 99 -10.58 -3.32 -6.32
CA VAL A 99 -9.66 -2.78 -7.36
C VAL A 99 -8.89 -3.85 -8.11
N LEU A 100 -9.31 -5.11 -8.04
CA LEU A 100 -8.60 -6.23 -8.65
C LEU A 100 -8.35 -6.03 -10.16
N ALA A 101 -9.25 -5.35 -10.87
CA ALA A 101 -9.08 -5.02 -12.29
C ALA A 101 -7.84 -4.15 -12.58
N SER A 102 -7.37 -3.36 -11.61
CA SER A 102 -6.19 -2.49 -11.71
C SER A 102 -5.02 -2.96 -10.85
N ALA A 103 -5.04 -4.22 -10.36
CA ALA A 103 -4.02 -4.73 -9.44
C ALA A 103 -2.59 -4.67 -10.00
N GLY A 104 -2.44 -4.85 -11.32
CA GLY A 104 -1.13 -4.85 -12.01
C GLY A 104 -0.32 -3.57 -11.77
N VAL A 105 -1.00 -2.42 -11.66
CA VAL A 105 -0.34 -1.12 -11.45
C VAL A 105 0.47 -1.08 -10.15
N VAL A 106 -0.02 -1.73 -9.09
CA VAL A 106 0.70 -1.80 -7.81
C VAL A 106 1.90 -2.77 -7.90
N GLY A 107 1.75 -3.84 -8.68
CA GLY A 107 2.85 -4.78 -8.96
C GLY A 107 4.04 -4.08 -9.61
N ASP A 108 3.79 -3.15 -10.53
CA ASP A 108 4.82 -2.40 -11.24
C ASP A 108 5.61 -1.44 -10.33
N TRP A 109 5.10 -1.08 -9.15
CA TRP A 109 5.81 -0.26 -8.17
C TRP A 109 6.77 -1.05 -7.29
N LEU A 110 6.66 -2.38 -7.30
CA LEU A 110 7.52 -3.29 -6.55
C LEU A 110 8.75 -3.74 -7.33
N ALA A 111 8.92 -3.28 -8.58
CA ALA A 111 10.10 -3.54 -9.40
C ALA A 111 11.36 -2.81 -8.88
#